data_AF-A0A554VSM9-F1
#
_entry.id   AF-A0A554VSM9-F1
#
_cell.length_a   1.000
_cell.length_b   1.000
_cell.length_c   1.000
_cell.angle_alpha   90.00
_cell.angle_beta   90.00
_cell.angle_gamma   90.00
#
_symmetry.space_group_name_H-M   'P 1'
#
loop_
_entity.id
_entity.type
_entity.pdbx_description
1 polymer ?
#
loop_
_entity_poly.entity_id
_entity_poly.type
_entity_poly.pdbx_seq_one_letter_code
_entity_poly.pdbx_strand_id
1 'polypeptide(L)' 'MSHASDDWNLLIGRTVELRRDGLHVRTAEVEDASLDSSVMWLRFDGNHGRQLIAKSDGFEVRPVS' A
#
# COMPACT_ATOMS: atom_id res chain seq x y z
N MET A 1 9.94 -8.47 12.89
CA MET A 1 9.86 -8.93 11.49
C MET A 1 8.53 -8.42 10.93
N SER A 2 8.54 -7.42 10.06
CA SER A 2 7.32 -6.95 9.40
C SER A 2 6.92 -8.00 8.36
N HIS A 3 5.78 -8.64 8.58
CA HIS A 3 5.16 -9.48 7.56
C HIS A 3 4.52 -8.55 6.53
N ALA A 4 4.67 -8.86 5.24
CA ALA A 4 3.81 -8.28 4.22
C ALA A 4 2.37 -8.58 4.63
N SER A 5 1.54 -7.54 4.77
CA SER A 5 0.13 -7.75 5.10
C SER A 5 -0.56 -8.21 3.84
N ASP A 6 -0.96 -9.47 3.78
CA ASP A 6 -1.79 -9.98 2.69
C ASP A 6 -3.25 -9.51 2.82
N ASP A 7 -3.67 -9.01 3.99
CA ASP A 7 -4.96 -8.33 4.14
C ASP A 7 -4.73 -6.82 4.08
N TRP A 8 -5.12 -6.19 2.98
CA TRP A 8 -4.94 -4.75 2.75
C TRP A 8 -6.06 -3.94 3.41
N ASN A 9 -7.19 -4.55 3.77
CA ASN A 9 -8.25 -3.87 4.52
C ASN A 9 -7.75 -3.39 5.89
N LEU A 10 -6.82 -4.13 6.52
CA LEU A 10 -6.22 -3.75 7.81
C LEU A 10 -5.28 -2.54 7.72
N LEU A 11 -4.92 -2.14 6.50
CA LEU A 11 -4.01 -1.02 6.25
C LEU A 11 -4.73 0.31 6.03
N ILE A 12 -6.05 0.31 5.86
CA ILE A 12 -6.83 1.53 5.64
C ILE A 12 -6.56 2.55 6.77
N GLY A 13 -6.22 3.78 6.39
CA GLY A 13 -5.83 4.87 7.29
C GLY A 13 -4.39 4.78 7.82
N ARG A 14 -3.63 3.74 7.49
CA ARG A 14 -2.22 3.60 7.88
C ARG A 14 -1.30 4.11 6.79
N THR A 15 -0.13 4.57 7.21
CA THR A 15 0.99 4.84 6.29
C THR A 15 1.75 3.56 6.02
N VAL A 16 2.01 3.28 4.75
CA VAL A 16 2.72 2.08 4.28
C VAL A 16 3.89 2.46 3.38
N GLU A 17 4.93 1.62 3.40
CA GLU A 17 5.95 1.58 2.36
C GLU A 17 5.52 0.61 1.26
N LEU A 18 5.58 1.09 0.02
CA LEU A 18 5.59 0.29 -1.20
C LEU A 18 7.02 -0.03 -1.56
N ARG A 19 7.29 -1.32 -1.77
CA ARG A 19 8.61 -1.81 -2.17
C ARG A 19 8.47 -2.74 -3.36
N ARG A 20 9.50 -2.81 -4.20
CA ARG A 20 9.57 -3.73 -5.33
C ARG A 20 10.97 -4.31 -5.41
N ASP A 21 11.05 -5.64 -5.48
CA ASP A 21 12.33 -6.36 -5.48
C ASP A 21 13.23 -5.93 -4.30
N GLY A 22 12.63 -5.75 -3.12
CA GLY A 22 13.31 -5.27 -1.92
C GLY A 22 13.65 -3.77 -1.88
N LEU A 23 13.47 -3.01 -2.96
CA LEU A 23 13.76 -1.56 -3.02
C LEU A 23 12.55 -0.73 -2.60
N HIS A 24 12.80 0.35 -1.85
CA HIS A 24 11.76 1.32 -1.51
C HIS A 24 11.34 2.10 -2.75
N VAL A 25 10.03 2.13 -3.03
CA VAL A 25 9.45 2.87 -4.17
C VAL A 25 8.78 4.15 -3.67
N ARG A 26 7.94 4.05 -2.65
CA ARG A 26 7.17 5.17 -2.11
C ARG A 26 6.63 4.88 -0.71
N THR A 27 6.47 5.92 0.11
CA THR A 27 5.64 5.89 1.32
C THR A 27 4.33 6.64 1.05
N ALA A 28 3.19 6.07 1.43
CA ALA A 28 1.89 6.70 1.25
C ALA A 28 0.87 6.23 2.30
N GLU A 29 -0.17 7.03 2.56
CA GLU A 29 -1.32 6.60 3.36
C GLU A 29 -2.29 5.79 2.49
N VAL A 30 -2.77 4.66 3.02
CA VAL A 30 -3.83 3.88 2.38
C VAL A 30 -5.17 4.56 2.68
N GLU A 31 -5.86 4.97 1.62
CA GLU A 31 -7.18 5.60 1.72
C GLU A 31 -8.31 4.57 1.81
N ASP A 32 -8.23 3.51 1.00
CA ASP A 32 -9.27 2.48 0.91
C ASP A 32 -8.70 1.18 0.31
N ALA A 33 -9.43 0.07 0.44
CA ALA A 33 -9.10 -1.22 -0.18
C ALA A 33 -10.34 -1.94 -0.71
N SER A 34 -10.16 -2.78 -1.73
CA SER A 34 -11.24 -3.63 -2.22
C SER A 34 -11.61 -4.67 -1.16
N LEU A 35 -12.87 -5.11 -1.16
CA LEU A 35 -13.38 -6.08 -0.17
C LEU A 35 -12.55 -7.36 -0.11
N ASP A 36 -12.05 -7.82 -1.26
CA ASP A 36 -11.22 -9.02 -1.40
C ASP A 36 -9.71 -8.76 -1.17
N SER A 37 -9.32 -7.54 -0.80
CA SER A 37 -7.93 -7.13 -0.65
C SER A 37 -7.06 -7.37 -1.89
N SER A 38 -7.64 -7.40 -3.09
CA SER A 38 -6.87 -7.51 -4.34
C SER A 38 -6.25 -6.18 -4.78
N VAL A 39 -6.85 -5.06 -4.36
CA VAL A 39 -6.50 -3.69 -4.76
C VAL A 39 -6.58 -2.75 -3.55
N MET A 40 -5.72 -1.74 -3.50
CA MET A 40 -5.83 -0.62 -2.57
C MET A 40 -5.69 0.72 -3.28
N TRP A 41 -6.19 1.77 -2.64
CA TRP A 41 -6.00 3.15 -3.07
C TRP A 41 -5.12 3.89 -2.08
N LEU A 42 -4.09 4.54 -2.60
CA LEU A 42 -3.25 5.47 -1.87
C LEU A 42 -3.86 6.86 -1.94
N ARG A 43 -3.86 7.56 -0.81
CA ARG A 43 -4.34 8.95 -0.70
C ARG A 43 -3.45 9.88 -1.52
N PHE A 44 -4.05 10.95 -2.04
CA PHE A 44 -3.33 12.09 -2.59
C PHE A 44 -2.50 12.80 -1.51
N ASP A 45 -1.22 13.10 -1.78
CA ASP A 45 -0.29 13.68 -0.79
C ASP A 45 0.26 15.07 -1.19
N GLY A 46 -0.28 15.68 -2.24
CA GLY A 46 0.22 16.96 -2.78
C GLY A 46 1.26 16.79 -3.89
N ASN A 47 2.06 15.72 -3.85
CA ASN A 47 3.10 15.43 -4.86
C ASN A 47 2.66 14.32 -5.82
N HIS A 48 1.82 13.41 -5.34
CA HIS A 48 1.32 12.29 -6.12
C HIS A 48 -0.21 12.26 -6.08
N GLY A 49 -0.79 11.96 -7.24
CA GLY A 49 -2.20 11.65 -7.40
C GLY A 49 -2.66 10.54 -6.45
N ARG A 50 -3.97 10.49 -6.20
CA ARG A 50 -4.62 9.28 -5.69
C ARG A 50 -4.30 8.13 -6.65
N GLN A 51 -3.79 7.02 -6.11
CA GLN A 51 -3.24 5.94 -6.93
C GLN A 51 -3.85 4.60 -6.54
N LEU A 52 -4.33 3.86 -7.52
CA LEU A 52 -4.73 2.46 -7.37
C LEU A 52 -3.49 1.58 -7.49
N ILE A 53 -3.31 0.65 -6.56
CA ILE A 53 -2.29 -0.39 -6.57
C ILE A 53 -2.99 -1.75 -6.51
N ALA A 54 -2.61 -2.68 -7.39
CA ALA A 54 -3.09 -4.06 -7.36
C ALA A 54 -2.00 -4.99 -6.81
N LYS A 55 -2.39 -6.07 -6.11
CA LYS A 55 -1.44 -7.11 -5.69
C LYS A 55 -0.68 -7.71 -6.87
N SER A 56 -1.35 -7.83 -8.03
CA SER A 56 -0.76 -8.30 -9.28
C SER A 56 0.40 -7.43 -9.79
N ASP A 57 0.52 -6.18 -9.32
CA ASP A 57 1.61 -5.28 -9.70
C ASP A 57 2.96 -5.71 -9.09
N GLY A 58 2.93 -6.63 -8.10
CA GLY A 58 4.12 -7.22 -7.51
C GLY A 58 4.80 -6.35 -6.44
N PHE A 59 4.08 -5.40 -5.86
CA PHE A 59 4.59 -4.60 -4.75
C PHE A 59 4.52 -5.37 -3.43
N GLU A 60 5.60 -5.30 -2.65
CA GLU A 60 5.58 -5.59 -1.22
C GLU A 60 5.04 -4.36 -0.48
N VAL A 61 4.04 -4.56 0.39
CA VAL A 61 3.43 -3.50 1.19
C VAL A 61 3.70 -3.74 2.67
N ARG A 62 4.25 -2.74 3.37
CA ARG A 62 4.59 -2.83 4.80
C ARG A 62 4.10 -1.61 5.56
N PRO A 63 3.41 -1.76 6.70
CA PRO A 63 3.12 -0.63 7.59
C PRO A 63 4.41 0.05 8.04
N VAL A 64 4.42 1.38 8.06
CA VAL A 64 5.45 2.15 8.77
C VAL A 64 5.17 2.00 10.26
N SER A 65 6.19 1.62 11.04
CA SER A 65 6.14 1.46 12.50
C SER A 65 6.26 2.78 13.24
#